data_AF-H1PNW0-F1
#
_entry.id   AF-H1PNW0-F1
#
_cell.length_a   1.000
_cell.length_b   1.000
_cell.length_c   1.000
_cell.angle_alpha   90.00
_cell.angle_beta   90.00
_cell.angle_gamma   90.00
#
_symmetry.space_group_name_H-M   'P 1'
#
loop_
_entity.id
_entity.type
_entity.pdbx_description
1 polymer ?
#
loop_
_entity_poly.entity_id
_entity_poly.type
_entity_poly.pdbx_seq_one_letter_code
_entity_poly.pdbx_strand_id
1 'polypeptide(L)'
;MRSIKVNDLDSMLYYQVPKWLMDLLIEGKISIGAFKTYVLMYERTRLSARNNWIDKKGEVYIKYSYDELMEDLKCNSKTTVSNNIKDLEKVDLIDKVRCFSSSSIYYLRVRSTEDCTSTESCTDRSTEDCTTISTEVCTNSSTENLYASKNNYNKNNLERTTTNLESKNKIEEIPAKENSSSSLEILEKEKIRQIKSTLQMHGISIGTCKNIMELVYSKHIDLERIKTILTIAPAKNWNEGAIYKALKENWVIEEKSYNTGKTKAEKKAKEAIESNLKNKEQRDRAIEEKENLKKIFEALTEQEKRYIEQEALKLAIEKYGNNIAQVMARTETIYLVLKKYLERKKKVG
;
A
#
# COMPACT_ATOMS: atom_id res chain seq x y z
N MET A 1 -5.91 24.83 -18.35
CA MET A 1 -5.12 25.24 -17.17
C MET A 1 -5.80 26.44 -16.53
N ARG A 2 -5.78 26.57 -15.20
CA ARG A 2 -6.32 27.72 -14.46
C ARG A 2 -5.21 28.35 -13.62
N SER A 3 -5.35 29.62 -13.28
CA SER A 3 -4.44 30.30 -12.36
C SER A 3 -4.43 29.61 -10.99
N ILE A 4 -3.26 29.59 -10.35
CA ILE A 4 -3.07 29.04 -9.02
C ILE A 4 -3.86 29.89 -8.02
N LYS A 5 -4.70 29.23 -7.21
CA LYS A 5 -5.43 29.80 -6.08
C LYS A 5 -4.73 29.42 -4.78
N VAL A 6 -5.02 30.16 -3.70
CA VAL A 6 -4.43 29.89 -2.37
C VAL A 6 -4.63 28.43 -1.95
N ASN A 7 -5.84 27.89 -2.10
CA ASN A 7 -6.15 26.48 -1.76
C ASN A 7 -5.35 25.45 -2.59
N ASP A 8 -4.81 25.84 -3.74
CA ASP A 8 -3.96 24.95 -4.51
C ASP A 8 -2.59 24.77 -3.85
N LEU A 9 -2.09 25.78 -3.14
CA LEU A 9 -0.80 25.73 -2.45
C LEU A 9 -0.79 24.67 -1.34
N ASP A 10 -1.92 24.50 -0.64
CA ASP A 10 -2.06 23.51 0.44
C ASP A 10 -2.15 22.07 -0.08
N SER A 11 -2.61 21.88 -1.33
CA SER A 11 -2.80 20.55 -1.94
C SER A 11 -1.71 20.17 -2.93
N MET A 12 -0.75 21.06 -3.20
CA MET A 12 0.29 20.84 -4.21
C MET A 12 1.44 20.00 -3.64
N LEU A 13 1.80 18.94 -4.37
CA LEU A 13 3.00 18.17 -4.09
C LEU A 13 4.22 18.86 -4.73
N TYR A 14 5.23 19.13 -3.92
CA TYR A 14 6.46 19.78 -4.36
C TYR A 14 7.69 18.92 -4.04
N TYR A 15 8.73 19.09 -4.84
CA TYR A 15 10.06 18.56 -4.56
C TYR A 15 10.80 19.54 -3.64
N GLN A 16 11.34 19.06 -2.52
CA GLN A 16 12.20 19.88 -1.69
C GLN A 16 13.65 19.68 -2.13
N VAL A 17 14.33 20.76 -2.51
CA VAL A 17 15.77 20.71 -2.84
C VAL A 17 16.50 21.92 -2.28
N PRO A 18 17.80 21.80 -1.97
CA PRO A 18 18.60 22.93 -1.54
C PRO A 18 18.72 24.01 -2.63
N LYS A 19 18.68 25.29 -2.25
CA LYS A 19 18.79 26.42 -3.19
C LYS A 19 20.10 26.40 -3.98
N TRP A 20 21.21 26.04 -3.33
CA TRP A 20 22.52 25.94 -3.96
C TRP A 20 22.53 24.99 -5.17
N LEU A 21 21.64 24.00 -5.23
CA LEU A 21 21.54 23.10 -6.39
C LEU A 21 21.00 23.82 -7.63
N MET A 22 20.06 24.75 -7.43
CA MET A 22 19.56 25.62 -8.50
C MET A 22 20.65 26.58 -8.97
N ASP A 23 21.42 27.13 -8.05
CA ASP A 23 22.53 28.04 -8.39
C ASP A 23 23.56 27.32 -9.27
N LEU A 24 23.93 26.08 -8.93
CA LEU A 24 24.82 25.25 -9.77
C LEU A 24 24.27 25.00 -11.18
N LEU A 25 22.95 24.88 -11.33
CA LEU A 25 22.30 24.72 -12.63
C LEU A 25 22.35 26.03 -13.43
N ILE A 26 22.06 27.16 -12.80
CA ILE A 26 22.06 28.49 -13.44
C ILE A 26 23.48 28.87 -13.87
N GLU A 27 24.48 28.56 -13.04
CA GLU A 27 25.90 28.75 -13.33
C GLU A 27 26.44 27.77 -14.40
N GLY A 28 25.64 26.78 -14.82
CA GLY A 28 26.03 25.78 -15.81
C GLY A 28 27.09 24.79 -15.32
N LYS A 29 27.32 24.69 -14.00
CA LYS A 29 28.26 23.72 -13.40
C LYS A 29 27.72 22.29 -13.48
N ILE A 30 26.41 22.13 -13.48
CA ILE A 30 25.73 20.84 -13.69
C ILE A 30 24.77 20.92 -14.88
N SER A 31 24.61 19.80 -15.57
CA SER A 31 23.63 19.70 -16.65
C SER A 31 22.20 19.65 -16.10
N ILE A 32 21.21 20.01 -16.93
CA ILE A 32 19.78 19.88 -16.56
C ILE A 32 19.40 18.42 -16.23
N GLY A 33 20.08 17.45 -16.87
CA GLY A 33 19.92 16.03 -16.59
C GLY A 33 20.46 15.66 -15.21
N ALA A 34 21.66 16.14 -14.87
CA ALA A 34 22.25 16.01 -13.55
C ALA A 34 21.37 16.63 -12.45
N PHE A 35 20.85 17.85 -12.68
CA PHE A 35 19.93 18.51 -11.76
C PHE A 35 18.69 17.66 -11.47
N LYS A 36 17.97 17.21 -12.51
CA LYS A 36 16.80 16.34 -12.35
C LYS A 36 17.14 15.04 -11.62
N THR A 37 18.30 14.47 -11.92
CA THR A 37 18.78 13.24 -11.27
C THR A 37 18.99 13.45 -9.78
N TYR A 38 19.65 14.55 -9.39
CA TYR A 38 19.86 14.90 -7.99
C TYR A 38 18.54 15.12 -7.25
N VAL A 39 17.60 15.89 -7.82
CA VAL A 39 16.28 16.14 -7.21
C VAL A 39 15.56 14.83 -6.87
N LEU A 40 15.53 13.88 -7.81
CA LEU A 40 14.88 12.58 -7.61
C LEU A 40 15.60 11.71 -6.57
N MET A 41 16.92 11.73 -6.56
CA MET A 41 17.72 10.97 -5.59
C MET A 41 17.64 11.58 -4.18
N TYR A 42 17.50 12.90 -4.08
CA TYR A 42 17.35 13.61 -2.81
C TYR A 42 16.06 13.21 -2.08
N GLU A 43 14.92 13.15 -2.78
CA GLU A 43 13.67 12.65 -2.20
C GLU A 43 13.78 11.20 -1.70
N ARG A 44 14.44 10.33 -2.48
CA ARG A 44 14.72 8.94 -2.04
C ARG A 44 15.64 8.88 -0.84
N THR A 45 16.59 9.81 -0.73
CA THR A 45 17.51 9.90 0.41
C THR A 45 16.74 10.27 1.67
N ARG A 46 15.80 11.23 1.59
CA ARG A 46 14.89 11.56 2.71
C ARG A 46 14.07 10.36 3.16
N LEU A 47 13.53 9.59 2.22
CA LEU A 47 12.81 8.34 2.53
C LEU A 47 13.73 7.29 3.14
N SER A 48 14.99 7.22 2.71
CA SER A 48 15.98 6.25 3.22
C SER A 48 16.36 6.58 4.67
N ALA A 49 16.53 7.87 4.98
CA ALA A 49 16.74 8.34 6.34
C ALA A 49 15.58 7.96 7.26
N ARG A 50 14.32 8.17 6.85
CA ARG A 50 13.13 7.76 7.62
C ARG A 50 13.05 6.24 7.84
N ASN A 51 13.57 5.46 6.91
CA ASN A 51 13.58 4.00 6.99
C ASN A 51 14.83 3.44 7.69
N ASN A 52 15.66 4.28 8.32
CA ASN A 52 16.93 3.89 8.95
C ASN A 52 17.90 3.17 8.00
N TRP A 53 17.93 3.55 6.72
CA TRP A 53 18.93 3.09 5.76
C TRP A 53 20.19 3.94 5.89
N ILE A 54 20.89 3.68 6.99
CA ILE A 54 22.07 4.41 7.43
C ILE A 54 23.20 3.40 7.54
N ASP A 55 24.38 3.77 7.05
CA ASP A 55 25.54 2.90 7.15
C ASP A 55 26.23 2.99 8.53
N LYS A 56 27.34 2.26 8.70
CA LYS A 56 28.07 2.22 9.97
C LYS A 56 28.72 3.56 10.35
N LYS A 57 28.87 4.49 9.41
CA LYS A 57 29.45 5.82 9.62
C LYS A 57 28.37 6.87 9.93
N GLY A 58 27.09 6.49 9.89
CA GLY A 58 25.98 7.42 10.06
C GLY A 58 25.54 8.07 8.74
N GLU A 59 26.04 7.62 7.59
CA GLU A 59 25.73 8.19 6.29
C GLU A 59 24.48 7.52 5.69
N VAL A 60 23.52 8.33 5.22
CA VAL A 60 22.32 7.83 4.57
C VAL A 60 22.67 7.39 3.16
N TYR A 61 22.28 6.18 2.79
CA TYR A 61 22.52 5.65 1.46
C TYR A 61 21.21 5.32 0.74
N ILE A 62 21.25 5.39 -0.58
CA ILE A 62 20.16 4.93 -1.44
C ILE A 62 20.64 3.80 -2.35
N LYS A 63 19.78 2.80 -2.56
CA LYS A 63 20.00 1.75 -3.56
C LYS A 63 19.20 2.10 -4.79
N TYR A 64 19.88 2.20 -5.93
CA TYR A 64 19.21 2.59 -7.16
C TYR A 64 19.85 1.90 -8.37
N SER A 65 19.07 1.24 -9.23
CA SER A 65 19.62 0.73 -10.50
C SER A 65 19.53 1.78 -11.59
N TYR A 66 20.36 1.58 -12.62
CA TYR A 66 20.28 2.37 -13.86
C TYR A 66 18.90 2.26 -14.51
N ASP A 67 18.27 1.08 -14.47
CA ASP A 67 16.96 0.88 -15.09
C ASP A 67 15.87 1.69 -14.36
N GLU A 68 15.92 1.78 -13.02
CA GLU A 68 14.98 2.60 -12.27
C GLU A 68 15.22 4.11 -12.50
N LEU A 69 16.48 4.53 -12.51
CA LEU A 69 16.86 5.91 -12.85
C LEU A 69 16.37 6.32 -14.23
N MET A 70 16.56 5.45 -15.22
CA MET A 70 16.11 5.68 -16.59
C MET A 70 14.61 5.89 -16.65
N GLU A 71 13.89 5.02 -15.97
CA GLU A 71 12.45 4.97 -15.98
C GLU A 71 11.84 6.16 -15.18
N ASP A 72 12.49 6.64 -14.12
CA ASP A 72 12.08 7.86 -13.41
C ASP A 72 12.42 9.14 -14.17
N LEU A 73 13.58 9.19 -14.83
CA LEU A 73 13.99 10.30 -15.69
C LEU A 73 13.30 10.29 -17.06
N LYS A 74 12.53 9.23 -17.37
CA LYS A 74 11.91 8.97 -18.67
C LYS A 74 12.92 9.08 -19.82
N CYS A 75 14.07 8.43 -19.64
CA CYS A 75 15.12 8.37 -20.63
C CYS A 75 15.43 6.93 -21.05
N ASN A 76 15.72 6.73 -22.33
CA ASN A 76 15.91 5.40 -22.92
C ASN A 76 17.40 4.97 -22.99
N SER A 77 18.32 5.83 -22.53
CA SER A 77 19.76 5.61 -22.67
C SER A 77 20.46 5.52 -21.31
N LYS A 78 21.09 4.37 -21.05
CA LYS A 78 21.98 4.17 -19.89
C LYS A 78 23.14 5.15 -19.89
N THR A 79 23.63 5.53 -21.07
CA THR A 79 24.72 6.48 -21.23
C THR A 79 24.32 7.86 -20.73
N THR A 80 23.09 8.31 -21.00
CA THR A 80 22.58 9.59 -20.50
C THR A 80 22.55 9.61 -18.97
N VAL A 81 21.99 8.57 -18.34
CA VAL A 81 21.99 8.46 -16.87
C VAL A 81 23.42 8.42 -16.34
N SER A 82 24.32 7.67 -16.98
CA SER A 82 25.71 7.61 -16.56
C SER A 82 26.41 8.95 -16.68
N ASN A 83 26.12 9.75 -17.70
CA ASN A 83 26.69 11.08 -17.87
C ASN A 83 26.14 12.04 -16.83
N ASN A 84 24.84 11.99 -16.52
CA ASN A 84 24.24 12.78 -15.45
C ASN A 84 24.88 12.48 -14.08
N ILE A 85 25.10 11.21 -13.77
CA ILE A 85 25.78 10.81 -12.52
C ILE A 85 27.22 11.31 -12.52
N LYS A 86 27.96 11.13 -13.62
CA LYS A 86 29.34 11.65 -13.75
C LYS A 86 29.42 13.16 -13.60
N ASP A 87 28.43 13.89 -14.13
CA ASP A 87 28.37 15.35 -13.96
C ASP A 87 28.18 15.73 -12.48
N LEU A 88 27.37 14.98 -11.73
CA LEU A 88 27.23 15.16 -10.27
C LEU A 88 28.49 14.74 -9.50
N GLU A 89 29.19 13.70 -9.94
CA GLU A 89 30.46 13.26 -9.33
C GLU A 89 31.55 14.33 -9.52
N LYS A 90 31.61 15.00 -10.68
CA LYS A 90 32.59 16.09 -10.95
C LYS A 90 32.46 17.27 -9.98
N VAL A 91 31.25 17.57 -9.53
CA VAL A 91 30.97 18.65 -8.58
C VAL A 91 30.85 18.16 -7.14
N ASP A 92 31.27 16.91 -6.88
CA ASP A 92 31.33 16.31 -5.54
C ASP A 92 29.97 16.19 -4.84
N LEU A 93 28.88 16.09 -5.62
CA LEU A 93 27.51 16.00 -5.08
C LEU A 93 27.04 14.56 -4.83
N ILE A 94 27.74 13.57 -5.39
CA ILE A 94 27.35 12.18 -5.26
C ILE A 94 28.56 11.27 -5.22
N ASP A 95 28.51 10.26 -4.35
CA ASP A 95 29.43 9.13 -4.37
C ASP A 95 28.71 7.86 -4.77
N LYS A 96 29.33 7.10 -5.67
CA LYS A 96 28.80 5.85 -6.18
C LYS A 96 29.67 4.69 -5.72
N VAL A 97 29.08 3.77 -4.98
CA VAL A 97 29.71 2.51 -4.59
C VAL A 97 29.14 1.37 -5.42
N ARG A 98 30.01 0.74 -6.20
CA ARG A 98 29.66 -0.45 -7.00
C ARG A 98 29.47 -1.64 -6.06
N CYS A 99 28.25 -2.14 -5.96
CA CYS A 99 27.98 -3.43 -5.32
C CYS A 99 28.02 -4.57 -6.34
N PHE A 100 28.34 -5.78 -5.87
CA PHE A 100 28.27 -7.01 -6.65
C PHE A 100 26.83 -7.42 -6.99
N SER A 101 25.83 -6.87 -6.27
CA SER A 101 24.42 -7.00 -6.62
C SER A 101 24.02 -6.04 -7.76
N SER A 102 22.89 -6.28 -8.41
CA SER A 102 22.42 -5.55 -9.60
C SER A 102 22.13 -4.05 -9.40
N SER A 103 22.18 -3.54 -8.17
CA SER A 103 21.87 -2.14 -7.84
C SER A 103 23.12 -1.44 -7.28
N SER A 104 23.37 -0.20 -7.70
CA SER A 104 24.47 0.60 -7.15
C SER A 104 23.99 1.31 -5.88
N ILE A 105 24.90 1.46 -4.91
CA ILE A 105 24.66 2.28 -3.72
C ILE A 105 25.16 3.68 -4.02
N TYR A 106 24.35 4.69 -3.69
CA TYR A 106 24.71 6.09 -3.83
C TYR A 106 24.61 6.82 -2.49
N TYR A 107 25.53 7.73 -2.27
CA TYR A 107 25.56 8.66 -1.16
C TYR A 107 25.46 10.08 -1.73
N LEU A 108 24.46 10.84 -1.29
CA LEU A 108 24.30 12.23 -1.71
C LEU A 108 25.05 13.13 -0.75
N ARG A 109 25.76 14.10 -1.32
CA ARG A 109 26.52 15.09 -0.56
C ARG A 109 25.85 16.44 -0.64
N VAL A 110 25.94 17.17 0.47
CA VAL A 110 25.40 18.53 0.61
C VAL A 110 26.59 19.48 0.70
N ARG A 111 26.55 20.58 -0.03
CA ARG A 111 27.56 21.62 0.09
C ARG A 111 27.41 22.32 1.45
N SER A 112 28.49 22.40 2.21
CA SER A 112 28.52 23.17 3.46
C SER A 112 28.17 24.63 3.17
N THR A 113 27.26 25.20 3.95
CA THR A 113 26.79 26.59 3.81
C THR A 113 27.81 27.64 4.23
N GLU A 114 29.00 27.22 4.67
CA GLU A 114 30.12 28.11 5.06
C GLU A 114 30.66 28.91 3.86
N ASP A 115 30.50 28.39 2.64
CA ASP A 115 30.90 29.06 1.38
C ASP A 115 29.84 30.04 0.84
N CYS A 116 28.64 30.09 1.43
CA CYS A 116 27.54 30.94 0.98
C CYS A 116 27.45 32.22 1.82
N THR A 117 28.56 32.94 1.96
CA THR A 117 28.57 34.35 2.38
C THR A 117 28.64 35.27 1.17
N SER A 118 27.81 35.00 0.17
CA SER A 118 27.43 36.02 -0.81
C SER A 118 26.32 36.85 -0.21
N THR A 119 26.65 37.68 0.78
CA THR A 119 25.88 38.89 1.05
C THR A 119 26.06 39.81 -0.15
N GLU A 120 25.30 39.57 -1.22
CA GLU A 120 24.94 40.67 -2.09
C GLU A 120 24.06 41.59 -1.25
N SER A 121 24.69 42.66 -0.76
CA SER A 121 24.01 43.72 -0.08
C SER A 121 22.95 44.29 -1.02
N CYS A 122 21.68 44.01 -0.75
CA CYS A 122 20.57 44.80 -1.25
C CYS A 122 20.65 46.19 -0.59
N THR A 123 21.53 47.05 -1.08
CA THR A 123 21.48 48.49 -0.86
C THR A 123 20.57 49.08 -1.93
N ASP A 124 19.29 49.27 -1.62
CA ASP A 124 18.69 50.61 -1.49
C ASP A 124 17.16 50.57 -1.46
N ARG A 125 16.62 51.29 -0.46
CA ARG A 125 15.31 52.00 -0.38
C ARG A 125 14.05 51.23 -0.82
N SER A 126 13.05 51.03 0.04
CA SER A 126 12.44 52.04 0.91
C SER A 126 11.88 51.40 2.18
N THR A 127 12.19 52.05 3.29
CA THR A 127 11.56 51.90 4.60
C THR A 127 10.09 52.30 4.54
N GLU A 128 9.21 51.46 5.08
CA GLU A 128 8.13 51.88 5.99
C GLU A 128 7.50 50.64 6.67
N ASP A 129 7.90 50.51 7.94
CA ASP A 129 7.35 49.77 9.08
C ASP A 129 6.26 48.70 8.92
N CYS A 130 6.58 47.50 9.41
CA CYS A 130 5.86 46.89 10.54
C CYS A 130 6.74 45.85 11.25
N THR A 131 7.38 46.32 12.32
CA THR A 131 7.60 45.66 13.63
C THR A 131 7.46 44.14 13.76
N THR A 132 8.60 43.53 14.13
CA THR A 132 8.74 42.54 15.20
C THR A 132 7.88 41.28 15.13
N ILE A 133 8.36 40.25 14.42
CA ILE A 133 8.26 38.87 14.94
C ILE A 133 9.61 38.18 14.76
N SER A 134 10.14 37.84 15.93
CA SER A 134 11.18 36.90 16.29
C SER A 134 11.65 35.90 15.24
N THR A 135 12.96 35.64 15.31
CA THR A 135 13.63 34.39 14.95
C THR A 135 12.84 33.18 15.41
N GLU A 136 11.96 32.68 14.54
CA GLU A 136 11.36 31.36 14.67
C GLU A 136 12.13 30.41 13.75
N VAL A 137 12.95 29.60 14.39
CA VAL A 137 13.53 28.40 13.82
C VAL A 137 12.36 27.52 13.36
N CYS A 138 12.06 27.51 12.06
CA CYS A 138 11.08 26.60 11.47
C CYS A 138 11.65 25.18 11.37
N THR A 139 12.14 24.64 12.48
CA THR A 139 12.19 23.20 12.73
C THR A 139 10.88 22.88 13.44
N ASN A 140 9.88 22.42 12.69
CA ASN A 140 8.71 21.63 13.12
C ASN A 140 7.53 21.90 12.18
N SER A 141 7.56 21.27 11.00
CA SER A 141 6.33 20.91 10.30
C SER A 141 6.24 19.39 10.31
N SER A 142 5.43 18.89 11.23
CA SER A 142 5.02 17.49 11.32
C SER A 142 4.34 17.10 10.01
N THR A 143 5.09 16.46 9.12
CA THR A 143 4.58 15.75 7.94
C THR A 143 4.51 14.27 8.27
N GLU A 144 3.82 13.93 9.36
CA GLU A 144 3.37 12.56 9.59
C GLU A 144 2.22 12.28 8.62
N ASN A 145 2.41 11.24 7.78
CA ASN A 145 1.39 10.51 7.01
C ASN A 145 1.09 10.87 5.54
N LEU A 146 2.00 11.48 4.76
CA LEU A 146 1.73 11.70 3.32
C LEU A 146 2.70 11.07 2.31
N TYR A 147 3.61 10.19 2.71
CA TYR A 147 4.51 9.54 1.76
C TYR A 147 4.40 8.03 1.80
N ALA A 148 3.58 7.49 0.89
CA ALA A 148 3.60 6.09 0.54
C ALA A 148 5.01 5.69 0.11
N SER A 149 5.54 4.69 0.80
CA SER A 149 6.87 4.08 0.64
C SER A 149 7.23 3.81 -0.83
N LYS A 150 8.21 4.56 -1.36
CA LYS A 150 8.96 4.22 -2.57
C LYS A 150 10.45 4.00 -2.28
N ASN A 151 10.76 3.16 -1.29
CA ASN A 151 12.10 2.60 -1.12
C ASN A 151 12.13 1.07 -1.12
N ASN A 152 11.19 0.43 -1.82
CA ASN A 152 11.36 -0.96 -2.25
C ASN A 152 11.01 -1.06 -3.74
N TYR A 153 11.86 -1.77 -4.48
CA TYR A 153 11.67 -2.13 -5.88
C TYR A 153 10.24 -2.60 -6.15
N ASN A 154 9.49 -1.80 -6.92
CA ASN A 154 8.67 -2.23 -8.05
C ASN A 154 7.92 -1.03 -8.61
N LYS A 155 8.17 -0.73 -9.88
CA LYS A 155 7.40 0.25 -10.65
C LYS A 155 6.42 -0.50 -11.52
N ASN A 156 5.14 -0.17 -11.40
CA ASN A 156 4.14 -0.51 -12.41
C ASN A 156 3.46 0.75 -12.94
N ASN A 157 2.97 0.60 -14.17
CA ASN A 157 2.81 1.61 -15.20
C ASN A 157 1.74 2.67 -14.94
N LEU A 158 2.04 3.88 -15.40
CA LEU A 158 1.07 4.96 -15.65
C LEU A 158 0.58 4.80 -17.10
N GLU A 159 -0.59 4.20 -17.30
CA GLU A 159 -1.31 4.32 -18.58
C GLU A 159 -2.07 5.64 -18.61
N ARG A 160 -1.78 6.44 -19.64
CA ARG A 160 -2.46 7.68 -19.99
C ARG A 160 -3.50 7.35 -21.05
N THR A 161 -4.76 7.16 -20.65
CA THR A 161 -5.87 7.13 -21.61
C THR A 161 -6.30 8.57 -21.92
N THR A 162 -6.15 8.93 -23.20
CA THR A 162 -6.69 10.13 -23.82
C THR A 162 -8.16 9.91 -24.16
N THR A 163 -9.07 10.77 -23.70
CA THR A 163 -10.36 11.01 -24.39
C THR A 163 -10.89 12.42 -24.13
N ASN A 164 -11.63 12.88 -25.13
CA ASN A 164 -12.04 14.22 -25.47
C ASN A 164 -12.94 14.99 -24.47
N LEU A 165 -12.87 16.31 -24.66
CA LEU A 165 -13.77 17.39 -24.28
C LEU A 165 -15.24 17.09 -24.61
N GLU A 166 -16.20 17.46 -23.74
CA GLU A 166 -17.32 18.37 -24.07
C GLU A 166 -18.11 18.82 -22.81
N SER A 167 -18.76 19.99 -22.94
CA SER A 167 -19.27 20.87 -21.89
C SER A 167 -20.78 20.72 -21.65
N LYS A 168 -21.29 21.02 -20.42
CA LYS A 168 -22.47 21.91 -20.13
C LYS A 168 -22.97 21.86 -18.66
N ASN A 169 -22.74 22.97 -17.94
CA ASN A 169 -23.63 23.84 -17.15
C ASN A 169 -24.72 23.37 -16.14
N LYS A 170 -24.68 24.08 -14.97
CA LYS A 170 -25.74 24.54 -14.01
C LYS A 170 -26.38 23.50 -13.06
N ILE A 171 -26.77 23.74 -11.79
CA ILE A 171 -26.76 24.87 -10.82
C ILE A 171 -27.18 24.32 -9.40
N GLU A 172 -26.83 25.03 -8.31
CA GLU A 172 -27.39 25.03 -6.90
C GLU A 172 -27.38 23.72 -6.07
N GLU A 173 -27.29 23.65 -4.73
CA GLU A 173 -26.95 24.48 -3.56
C GLU A 173 -26.88 23.48 -2.35
N ILE A 174 -25.82 23.56 -1.51
CA ILE A 174 -25.68 23.42 -0.01
C ILE A 174 -26.65 22.49 0.80
N PRO A 175 -26.33 21.78 1.95
CA PRO A 175 -25.17 21.85 2.87
C PRO A 175 -24.55 20.50 3.38
N ALA A 176 -23.39 20.66 4.05
CA ALA A 176 -22.89 19.95 5.24
C ALA A 176 -22.61 18.43 5.23
N LYS A 177 -21.30 18.15 5.42
CA LYS A 177 -20.67 17.12 6.28
C LYS A 177 -21.30 15.72 6.28
N GLU A 178 -20.54 14.74 5.74
CA GLU A 178 -19.90 13.67 6.53
C GLU A 178 -19.08 12.70 5.64
N ASN A 179 -17.78 12.57 5.96
CA ASN A 179 -16.97 11.34 5.94
C ASN A 179 -16.83 10.52 4.62
N SER A 180 -16.07 11.04 3.64
CA SER A 180 -15.69 10.28 2.42
C SER A 180 -14.40 9.45 2.52
N SER A 181 -13.66 9.47 3.64
CA SER A 181 -12.36 8.78 3.75
C SER A 181 -12.44 7.26 3.99
N SER A 182 -13.64 6.72 4.26
CA SER A 182 -13.82 5.31 4.66
C SER A 182 -13.94 4.34 3.47
N SER A 183 -14.56 4.74 2.35
CA SER A 183 -14.95 3.78 1.30
C SER A 183 -13.79 3.27 0.44
N LEU A 184 -12.75 4.07 0.24
CA LEU A 184 -11.62 3.73 -0.64
C LEU A 184 -10.71 2.67 0.00
N GLU A 185 -10.41 2.81 1.30
CA GLU A 185 -9.66 1.80 2.05
C GLU A 185 -10.41 0.47 2.15
N ILE A 186 -11.75 0.51 2.28
CA ILE A 186 -12.59 -0.70 2.31
C ILE A 186 -12.50 -1.44 0.98
N LEU A 187 -12.50 -0.71 -0.14
CA LEU A 187 -12.42 -1.30 -1.48
C LEU A 187 -11.06 -1.95 -1.76
N GLU A 188 -9.95 -1.36 -1.31
CA GLU A 188 -8.62 -1.95 -1.46
C GLU A 188 -8.44 -3.19 -0.55
N LYS A 189 -8.94 -3.13 0.69
CA LYS A 189 -8.95 -4.29 1.60
C LYS A 189 -9.78 -5.45 1.05
N GLU A 190 -10.90 -5.16 0.39
CA GLU A 190 -11.77 -6.17 -0.22
C GLU A 190 -11.13 -6.80 -1.47
N LYS A 191 -10.47 -6.01 -2.33
CA LYS A 191 -9.69 -6.54 -3.47
C LYS A 191 -8.59 -7.52 -3.02
N ILE A 192 -7.85 -7.16 -1.97
CA ILE A 192 -6.80 -8.02 -1.39
C ILE A 192 -7.40 -9.33 -0.86
N ARG A 193 -8.56 -9.26 -0.20
CA ARG A 193 -9.27 -10.44 0.32
C ARG A 193 -9.70 -11.38 -0.82
N GLN A 194 -10.20 -10.84 -1.92
CA GLN A 194 -10.61 -11.61 -3.10
C GLN A 194 -9.43 -12.26 -3.81
N ILE A 195 -8.30 -11.58 -3.94
CA ILE A 195 -7.08 -12.15 -4.51
C ILE A 195 -6.58 -13.33 -3.66
N LYS A 196 -6.52 -13.14 -2.34
CA LYS A 196 -6.10 -14.19 -1.41
C LYS A 196 -7.01 -15.43 -1.49
N SER A 197 -8.32 -15.21 -1.58
CA SER A 197 -9.31 -16.29 -1.76
C SER A 197 -9.11 -17.02 -3.09
N THR A 198 -8.86 -16.29 -4.18
CA THR A 198 -8.65 -16.85 -5.52
C THR A 198 -7.36 -17.69 -5.62
N LEU A 199 -6.27 -17.25 -4.99
CA LEU A 199 -5.01 -18.01 -4.95
C LEU A 199 -5.14 -19.28 -4.09
N GLN A 200 -5.83 -19.17 -2.96
CA GLN A 200 -6.14 -20.31 -2.10
C GLN A 200 -7.07 -21.31 -2.81
N MET A 201 -7.97 -20.79 -3.65
CA MET A 201 -8.79 -21.58 -4.54
C MET A 201 -7.93 -22.38 -5.49
N HIS A 202 -7.09 -21.76 -6.30
CA HIS A 202 -6.31 -22.48 -7.30
C HIS A 202 -5.24 -23.46 -6.76
N GLY A 203 -5.23 -23.75 -5.45
CA GLY A 203 -4.39 -24.79 -4.84
C GLY A 203 -2.92 -24.42 -4.77
N ILE A 204 -2.62 -23.13 -4.87
CA ILE A 204 -1.26 -22.61 -4.89
C ILE A 204 -0.67 -22.71 -3.49
N SER A 205 0.55 -23.22 -3.40
CA SER A 205 1.27 -23.33 -2.13
C SER A 205 1.35 -21.99 -1.40
N ILE A 206 1.40 -22.04 -0.07
CA ILE A 206 1.49 -20.85 0.79
C ILE A 206 2.70 -19.97 0.41
N GLY A 207 3.81 -20.59 0.00
CA GLY A 207 5.04 -19.90 -0.41
C GLY A 207 4.84 -19.12 -1.71
N THR A 208 4.28 -19.77 -2.72
CA THR A 208 3.99 -19.11 -4.01
C THR A 208 2.88 -18.07 -3.87
N CYS A 209 1.87 -18.32 -3.05
CA CYS A 209 0.82 -17.34 -2.72
C CYS A 209 1.41 -16.09 -2.04
N LYS A 210 2.35 -16.24 -1.11
CA LYS A 210 3.06 -15.11 -0.49
C LYS A 210 3.83 -14.30 -1.52
N ASN A 211 4.54 -14.98 -2.43
CA ASN A 211 5.29 -14.33 -3.50
C ASN A 211 4.37 -13.61 -4.50
N ILE A 212 3.20 -14.19 -4.83
CA ILE A 212 2.21 -13.55 -5.71
C ILE A 212 1.52 -12.37 -5.01
N MET A 213 1.19 -12.49 -3.72
CA MET A 213 0.67 -11.38 -2.93
C MET A 213 1.69 -10.25 -2.83
N GLU A 214 2.97 -10.55 -2.68
CA GLU A 214 4.05 -9.56 -2.74
C GLU A 214 4.08 -8.83 -4.09
N LEU A 215 3.81 -9.52 -5.21
CA LEU A 215 3.64 -8.88 -6.51
C LEU A 215 2.36 -8.02 -6.59
N VAL A 216 1.26 -8.44 -5.97
CA VAL A 216 0.02 -7.65 -5.92
C VAL A 216 0.23 -6.35 -5.15
N TYR A 217 0.90 -6.41 -4.00
CA TYR A 217 1.23 -5.24 -3.19
C TYR A 217 2.28 -4.33 -3.85
N SER A 218 3.26 -4.91 -4.53
CA SER A 218 4.41 -4.14 -5.03
C SER A 218 4.22 -3.64 -6.47
N LYS A 219 3.46 -4.37 -7.30
CA LYS A 219 3.28 -4.07 -8.73
C LYS A 219 1.83 -3.71 -9.10
N HIS A 220 0.84 -3.66 -8.22
CA HIS A 220 -0.57 -3.52 -8.65
C HIS A 220 -0.92 -4.53 -9.77
N ILE A 221 -0.61 -5.80 -9.56
CA ILE A 221 -1.17 -6.83 -10.44
C ILE A 221 -2.67 -6.89 -10.16
N ASP A 222 -3.46 -6.51 -11.16
CA ASP A 222 -4.91 -6.51 -11.04
C ASP A 222 -5.43 -7.93 -10.82
N LEU A 223 -6.49 -8.04 -10.01
CA LEU A 223 -7.21 -9.29 -9.74
C LEU A 223 -7.59 -10.00 -11.05
N GLU A 224 -7.93 -9.24 -12.09
CA GLU A 224 -8.26 -9.80 -13.41
C GLU A 224 -7.07 -10.47 -14.08
N ARG A 225 -5.87 -9.90 -13.99
CA ARG A 225 -4.65 -10.50 -14.55
C ARG A 225 -4.30 -11.82 -13.86
N ILE A 226 -4.50 -11.89 -12.54
CA ILE A 226 -4.32 -13.12 -11.76
C ILE A 226 -5.33 -14.17 -12.19
N LYS A 227 -6.61 -13.79 -12.34
CA LYS A 227 -7.64 -14.70 -12.85
C LYS A 227 -7.28 -15.24 -14.24
N THR A 228 -6.89 -14.38 -15.19
CA THR A 228 -6.53 -14.80 -16.56
C THR A 228 -5.36 -15.78 -16.59
N ILE A 229 -4.32 -15.54 -15.78
CA ILE A 229 -3.16 -16.44 -15.73
C ILE A 229 -3.53 -17.76 -15.05
N LEU A 230 -4.36 -17.72 -14.00
CA LEU A 230 -4.83 -18.92 -13.31
C LEU A 230 -5.84 -19.74 -14.11
N THR A 231 -6.54 -19.15 -15.08
CA THR A 231 -7.40 -19.90 -16.01
C THR A 231 -6.61 -20.53 -17.15
N ILE A 232 -5.51 -19.90 -17.58
CA ILE A 232 -4.66 -20.41 -18.68
C ILE A 232 -3.61 -21.41 -18.18
N ALA A 233 -3.15 -21.25 -16.94
CA ALA A 233 -2.14 -22.12 -16.34
C ALA A 233 -2.49 -23.63 -16.38
N PRO A 234 -3.73 -24.05 -16.06
CA PRO A 234 -4.12 -25.44 -16.20
C PRO A 234 -4.10 -25.96 -17.65
N ALA A 235 -4.53 -25.13 -18.61
CA ALA A 235 -4.55 -25.43 -20.04
C ALA A 235 -3.16 -25.51 -20.67
N LYS A 236 -2.21 -24.69 -20.20
CA LYS A 236 -0.79 -24.71 -20.61
C LYS A 236 0.08 -25.62 -19.74
N ASN A 237 -0.50 -26.32 -18.77
CA ASN A 237 0.17 -27.21 -17.82
C ASN A 237 1.31 -26.52 -17.03
N TRP A 238 1.10 -25.24 -16.67
CA TRP A 238 2.07 -24.44 -15.93
C TRP A 238 2.19 -24.90 -14.47
N ASN A 239 3.42 -25.00 -14.00
CA ASN A 239 3.70 -25.17 -12.57
C ASN A 239 3.62 -23.82 -11.84
N GLU A 240 3.62 -23.84 -10.51
CA GLU A 240 3.53 -22.62 -9.68
C GLU A 240 4.63 -21.60 -10.01
N GLY A 241 5.82 -22.07 -10.40
CA GLY A 241 6.94 -21.23 -10.82
C GLY A 241 6.66 -20.50 -12.15
N ALA A 242 6.05 -21.17 -13.12
CA ALA A 242 5.64 -20.59 -14.39
C ALA A 242 4.49 -19.58 -14.20
N ILE A 243 3.55 -19.86 -13.29
CA ILE A 243 2.49 -18.92 -12.90
C ILE A 243 3.10 -17.65 -12.30
N TYR A 244 4.01 -17.81 -11.33
CA TYR A 244 4.70 -16.69 -10.71
C TYR A 244 5.54 -15.90 -11.71
N LYS A 245 6.25 -16.58 -12.62
CA LYS A 245 7.08 -15.94 -13.65
C LYS A 245 6.24 -15.17 -14.67
N ALA A 246 5.12 -15.74 -15.12
CA ALA A 246 4.20 -15.08 -16.04
C ALA A 246 3.57 -13.82 -15.43
N LEU A 247 3.23 -13.86 -14.13
CA LEU A 247 2.74 -12.70 -13.37
C LEU A 247 3.85 -11.66 -13.16
N LYS A 248 5.06 -12.10 -12.82
CA LYS A 248 6.21 -11.22 -12.52
C LYS A 248 6.74 -10.48 -13.74
N GLU A 249 6.83 -11.18 -14.87
CA GLU A 249 7.37 -10.70 -16.15
C GLU A 249 6.28 -10.17 -17.10
N ASN A 250 5.02 -10.15 -16.65
CA ASN A 250 3.86 -9.65 -17.38
C ASN A 250 3.74 -10.21 -18.81
N TRP A 251 3.85 -11.53 -18.96
CA TRP A 251 3.83 -12.18 -20.28
C TRP A 251 2.57 -11.83 -21.08
N VAL A 252 2.72 -11.36 -22.32
CA VAL A 252 1.56 -11.14 -23.21
C VAL A 252 0.98 -12.51 -23.56
N ILE A 253 -0.24 -12.78 -23.09
CA ILE A 253 -0.92 -14.05 -23.36
C ILE A 253 -1.90 -13.78 -24.50
N GLU A 254 -1.51 -14.14 -25.71
CA GLU A 254 -2.43 -14.18 -26.83
C GLU A 254 -3.47 -15.27 -26.58
N GLU A 255 -4.75 -14.88 -26.50
CA GLU A 255 -5.87 -15.81 -26.57
C GLU A 255 -5.90 -16.47 -27.96
N LYS A 256 -5.10 -17.52 -28.14
CA LYS A 256 -5.39 -18.52 -29.15
C LYS A 256 -6.17 -19.62 -28.46
N SER A 257 -7.41 -19.78 -28.87
CA SER A 257 -8.27 -20.86 -28.38
C SER A 257 -7.59 -22.19 -28.67
N TYR A 258 -7.32 -22.95 -27.61
CA TYR A 258 -7.05 -24.37 -27.75
C TYR A 258 -7.92 -25.06 -26.72
N ASN A 259 -9.09 -25.48 -27.17
CA ASN A 259 -9.75 -26.62 -26.57
C ASN A 259 -8.84 -27.83 -26.76
N THR A 260 -8.44 -28.50 -25.67
CA THR A 260 -8.44 -29.96 -25.56
C THR A 260 -7.92 -30.44 -24.19
N GLY A 261 -8.83 -31.03 -23.40
CA GLY A 261 -8.50 -32.16 -22.51
C GLY A 261 -8.02 -31.89 -21.08
N LYS A 262 -8.86 -31.34 -20.19
CA LYS A 262 -8.60 -31.40 -18.72
C LYS A 262 -9.81 -31.22 -17.80
N THR A 263 -10.99 -31.70 -18.18
CA THR A 263 -12.24 -31.32 -17.51
C THR A 263 -12.59 -32.05 -16.20
N LYS A 264 -12.04 -33.24 -15.89
CA LYS A 264 -12.45 -33.99 -14.68
C LYS A 264 -11.66 -33.57 -13.42
N ALA A 265 -10.36 -33.35 -13.55
CA ALA A 265 -9.50 -32.97 -12.43
C ALA A 265 -9.71 -31.51 -12.01
N GLU A 266 -9.87 -30.60 -12.97
CA GLU A 266 -10.16 -29.18 -12.70
C GLU A 266 -11.55 -28.96 -12.12
N LYS A 267 -12.57 -29.71 -12.57
CA LYS A 267 -13.91 -29.65 -11.98
C LYS A 267 -13.88 -30.13 -10.52
N LYS A 268 -13.19 -31.24 -10.24
CA LYS A 268 -13.02 -31.75 -8.88
C LYS A 268 -12.22 -30.80 -7.98
N ALA A 269 -11.21 -30.12 -8.53
CA ALA A 269 -10.48 -29.08 -7.80
C ALA A 269 -11.39 -27.89 -7.49
N LYS A 270 -12.12 -27.36 -8.48
CA LYS A 270 -13.10 -26.27 -8.32
C LYS A 270 -14.17 -26.59 -7.26
N GLU A 271 -14.77 -27.77 -7.31
CA GLU A 271 -15.74 -28.25 -6.31
C GLU A 271 -15.13 -28.37 -4.90
N ALA A 272 -13.89 -28.85 -4.81
CA ALA A 272 -13.17 -28.94 -3.53
C ALA A 272 -12.88 -27.56 -2.95
N ILE A 273 -12.64 -26.54 -3.78
CA ILE A 273 -12.46 -25.20 -3.26
C ILE A 273 -13.79 -24.61 -2.83
N GLU A 274 -14.80 -24.70 -3.68
CA GLU A 274 -16.09 -24.08 -3.41
C GLU A 274 -16.69 -24.63 -2.10
N SER A 275 -16.53 -25.94 -1.85
CA SER A 275 -16.87 -26.54 -0.56
C SER A 275 -16.03 -26.00 0.61
N ASN A 276 -14.71 -25.81 0.43
CA ASN A 276 -13.85 -25.20 1.46
C ASN A 276 -14.20 -23.74 1.74
N LEU A 277 -14.54 -22.96 0.72
CA LEU A 277 -14.97 -21.57 0.84
C LEU A 277 -16.30 -21.49 1.58
N LYS A 278 -17.28 -22.32 1.20
CA LYS A 278 -18.58 -22.42 1.89
C LYS A 278 -18.43 -22.82 3.36
N ASN A 279 -17.53 -23.75 3.67
CA ASN A 279 -17.21 -24.14 5.05
C ASN A 279 -16.55 -23.00 5.84
N LYS A 280 -15.67 -22.21 5.21
CA LYS A 280 -15.06 -21.04 5.83
C LYS A 280 -16.09 -19.96 6.14
N GLU A 281 -16.96 -19.63 5.18
CA GLU A 281 -18.04 -18.67 5.41
C GLU A 281 -19.00 -19.11 6.51
N GLN A 282 -19.33 -20.40 6.60
CA GLN A 282 -20.15 -20.93 7.70
C GLN A 282 -19.46 -20.75 9.06
N ARG A 283 -18.13 -20.94 9.13
CA ARG A 283 -17.37 -20.69 10.37
C ARG A 283 -17.35 -19.21 10.72
N ASP A 284 -17.08 -18.33 9.75
CA ASP A 284 -17.06 -16.88 9.94
C ASP A 284 -18.44 -16.38 10.43
N ARG A 285 -19.54 -16.86 9.82
CA ARG A 285 -20.92 -16.57 10.27
C ARG A 285 -21.20 -17.08 11.69
N ALA A 286 -20.73 -18.28 12.05
CA ALA A 286 -20.92 -18.82 13.39
C ALA A 286 -20.13 -18.02 14.45
N ILE A 287 -18.95 -17.49 14.10
CA ILE A 287 -18.17 -16.61 14.98
C ILE A 287 -18.91 -15.29 15.19
N GLU A 288 -19.41 -14.68 14.12
CA GLU A 288 -20.18 -13.44 14.19
C GLU A 288 -21.48 -13.60 15.00
N GLU A 289 -22.21 -14.70 14.82
CA GLU A 289 -23.42 -15.00 15.61
C GLU A 289 -23.09 -15.16 17.10
N LYS A 290 -21.99 -15.85 17.44
CA LYS A 290 -21.53 -15.99 18.84
C LYS A 290 -21.14 -14.64 19.46
N GLU A 291 -20.45 -13.79 18.71
CA GLU A 291 -20.05 -12.47 19.19
C GLU A 291 -21.28 -11.56 19.43
N ASN A 292 -22.26 -11.62 18.53
CA ASN A 292 -23.51 -10.89 18.70
C ASN A 292 -24.31 -11.39 19.92
N LEU A 293 -24.42 -12.71 20.08
CA LEU A 293 -25.06 -13.33 21.24
C LEU A 293 -24.35 -12.93 22.55
N LYS A 294 -23.02 -12.85 22.55
CA LYS A 294 -22.26 -12.40 23.72
C LYS A 294 -22.59 -10.96 24.11
N LYS A 295 -22.67 -10.05 23.15
CA LYS A 295 -23.10 -8.65 23.38
C LYS A 295 -24.51 -8.57 23.96
N ILE A 296 -25.44 -9.39 23.45
CA ILE A 296 -26.80 -9.45 23.98
C ILE A 296 -26.80 -9.99 25.41
N PHE A 297 -26.01 -11.02 25.70
CA PHE A 297 -25.88 -11.57 27.04
C PHE A 297 -25.36 -10.54 28.04
N GLU A 298 -24.34 -9.76 27.67
CA GLU A 298 -23.78 -8.70 28.50
C GLU A 298 -24.80 -7.60 28.84
N ALA A 299 -25.73 -7.33 27.91
CA ALA A 299 -26.82 -6.35 28.08
C ALA A 299 -28.03 -6.86 28.90
N LEU A 300 -28.10 -8.15 29.24
CA LEU A 300 -29.16 -8.68 30.10
C LEU A 300 -28.97 -8.27 31.57
N THR A 301 -30.05 -8.34 32.35
CA THR A 301 -29.98 -8.10 33.79
C THR A 301 -29.22 -9.22 34.50
N GLU A 302 -28.64 -8.94 35.67
CA GLU A 302 -27.89 -9.91 36.47
C GLU A 302 -28.75 -11.11 36.94
N GLN A 303 -30.07 -10.98 36.96
CA GLN A 303 -30.96 -12.09 37.27
C GLN A 303 -31.17 -13.01 36.05
N GLU A 304 -31.34 -12.43 34.86
CA GLU A 304 -31.45 -13.18 33.60
C GLU A 304 -30.13 -13.91 33.27
N LYS A 305 -28.98 -13.26 33.49
CA LYS A 305 -27.65 -13.87 33.28
C LYS A 305 -27.45 -15.12 34.13
N ARG A 306 -27.70 -15.00 35.45
CA ARG A 306 -27.57 -16.13 36.39
C ARG A 306 -28.48 -17.31 36.04
N TYR A 307 -29.70 -17.03 35.59
CA TYR A 307 -30.63 -18.06 35.12
C TYR A 307 -30.06 -18.81 33.90
N ILE A 308 -29.56 -18.08 32.90
CA ILE A 308 -29.01 -18.64 31.67
C ILE A 308 -27.74 -19.48 31.94
N GLU A 309 -26.86 -19.00 32.82
CA GLU A 309 -25.63 -19.73 33.19
C GLU A 309 -25.92 -21.04 33.92
N GLN A 310 -26.91 -21.04 34.83
CA GLN A 310 -27.32 -22.25 35.55
C GLN A 310 -27.97 -23.27 34.61
N GLU A 311 -28.85 -22.82 33.70
CA GLU A 311 -29.49 -23.70 32.72
C GLU A 311 -28.46 -24.24 31.71
N ALA A 312 -27.47 -23.43 31.31
CA ALA A 312 -26.37 -23.85 30.44
C ALA A 312 -25.46 -24.89 31.10
N LEU A 313 -25.14 -24.74 32.38
CA LEU A 313 -24.35 -25.70 33.14
C LEU A 313 -25.09 -27.03 33.30
N LYS A 314 -26.39 -26.99 33.60
CA LYS A 314 -27.23 -28.20 33.68
C LYS A 314 -27.24 -28.95 32.35
N LEU A 315 -27.46 -28.23 31.24
CA LEU A 315 -27.44 -28.80 29.89
C LEU A 315 -26.06 -29.37 29.53
N ALA A 316 -24.97 -28.73 29.97
CA ALA A 316 -23.61 -29.20 29.71
C ALA A 316 -23.27 -30.47 30.50
N ILE A 317 -23.71 -30.58 31.75
CA ILE A 317 -23.58 -31.79 32.57
C ILE A 317 -24.30 -32.97 31.92
N GLU A 318 -25.53 -32.75 31.46
CA GLU A 318 -26.34 -33.78 30.79
C GLU A 318 -25.71 -34.27 29.48
N LYS A 319 -25.13 -33.36 28.69
CA LYS A 319 -24.64 -33.67 27.34
C LYS A 319 -23.18 -34.13 27.29
N TYR A 320 -22.31 -33.62 28.16
CA TYR A 320 -20.86 -33.81 28.08
C TYR A 320 -20.24 -34.42 29.35
N GLY A 321 -21.04 -34.62 30.41
CA GLY A 321 -20.58 -35.17 31.69
C GLY A 321 -19.79 -34.18 32.54
N ASN A 322 -19.69 -34.44 33.85
CA ASN A 322 -19.18 -33.50 34.85
C ASN A 322 -17.76 -32.96 34.57
N ASN A 323 -16.89 -33.78 33.96
CA ASN A 323 -15.48 -33.41 33.77
C ASN A 323 -15.28 -32.29 32.75
N ILE A 324 -16.14 -32.18 31.73
CA ILE A 324 -16.02 -31.18 30.65
C ILE A 324 -17.19 -30.18 30.71
N ALA A 325 -18.22 -30.45 31.53
CA ALA A 325 -19.42 -29.63 31.64
C ALA A 325 -19.14 -28.15 31.92
N GLN A 326 -18.20 -27.81 32.80
CA GLN A 326 -17.89 -26.40 33.10
C GLN A 326 -17.33 -25.65 31.90
N VAL A 327 -16.52 -26.32 31.08
CA VAL A 327 -15.95 -25.72 29.87
C VAL A 327 -17.03 -25.57 28.81
N MET A 328 -17.80 -26.63 28.57
CA MET A 328 -18.88 -26.62 27.57
C MET A 328 -20.00 -25.66 27.94
N ALA A 329 -20.26 -25.46 29.24
CA ALA A 329 -21.16 -24.45 29.77
C ALA A 329 -20.79 -23.07 29.25
N ARG A 330 -19.52 -22.69 29.35
CA ARG A 330 -19.02 -21.37 28.98
C ARG A 330 -18.82 -21.18 27.48
N THR A 331 -18.51 -22.24 26.72
CA THR A 331 -18.07 -22.12 25.32
C THR A 331 -19.14 -22.48 24.29
N GLU A 332 -20.14 -23.28 24.67
CA GLU A 332 -21.10 -23.84 23.72
C GLU A 332 -22.55 -23.79 24.22
N THR A 333 -22.85 -24.36 25.39
CA THR A 333 -24.25 -24.49 25.82
C THR A 333 -24.86 -23.17 26.26
N ILE A 334 -24.08 -22.21 26.76
CA ILE A 334 -24.56 -20.86 27.07
C ILE A 334 -25.20 -20.18 25.87
N TYR A 335 -24.60 -20.31 24.68
CA TYR A 335 -25.14 -19.71 23.45
C TYR A 335 -26.43 -20.41 23.00
N LEU A 336 -26.52 -21.73 23.18
CA LEU A 336 -27.74 -22.50 22.86
C LEU A 336 -28.91 -22.11 23.78
N VAL A 337 -28.65 -22.00 25.08
CA VAL A 337 -29.66 -21.58 26.07
C VAL A 337 -30.08 -20.14 25.82
N LEU A 338 -29.13 -19.24 25.58
CA LEU A 338 -29.41 -17.85 25.28
C LEU A 338 -30.25 -17.68 24.00
N LYS A 339 -29.96 -18.43 22.94
CA LYS A 339 -30.76 -18.40 21.71
C LYS A 339 -32.21 -18.83 21.97
N LYS A 340 -32.40 -19.93 22.72
CA LYS A 340 -33.75 -20.37 23.15
C LYS A 340 -34.45 -19.35 24.03
N TYR A 341 -33.72 -18.68 24.92
CA TYR A 341 -34.25 -17.65 25.79
C TYR A 341 -34.74 -16.43 24.98
N LEU A 342 -33.95 -15.97 24.02
CA LEU A 342 -34.32 -14.87 23.11
C LEU A 342 -35.51 -15.23 22.22
N GLU A 343 -35.59 -16.46 21.71
CA GLU A 343 -36.74 -16.95 20.94
C GLU A 343 -38.03 -16.97 21.78
N ARG A 344 -37.95 -17.32 23.07
CA ARG A 344 -39.10 -17.23 23.98
C ARG A 344 -39.49 -15.79 24.25
N LYS A 345 -38.52 -14.89 24.47
CA LYS A 345 -38.77 -13.47 24.73
C LYS A 345 -39.43 -12.77 23.53
N LYS A 346 -39.08 -13.15 22.29
CA LYS A 346 -39.71 -12.68 21.04
C LYS A 346 -41.12 -13.22 20.77
N LYS A 347 -41.57 -14.26 21.47
CA LYS A 347 -42.92 -14.83 21.34
C LYS A 347 -43.91 -14.28 22.37
N VAL A 348 -43.40 -13.59 23.39
CA VAL A 348 -44.19 -13.11 24.55
C VAL A 348 -44.37 -11.58 24.52
N GLY A 349 -43.58 -10.87 23.72
CA GLY A 349 -43.82 -9.47 23.33
C GLY A 349 -44.29 -9.42 21.89
#